data_AF-A0A453I0M9-F1
#
_entry.id   AF-A0A453I0M9-F1
#
_cell.length_a   1.000
_cell.length_b   1.000
_cell.length_c   1.000
_cell.angle_alpha   90.00
_cell.angle_beta   90.00
_cell.angle_gamma   90.00
#
_symmetry.space_group_name_H-M   'P 1'
#
loop_
_entity.id
_entity.type
_entity.pdbx_description
1 polymer ?
#
loop_
_entity_poly.entity_id
_entity_poly.type
_entity_poly.pdbx_seq_one_letter_code
_entity_poly.pdbx_strand_id
1 'polypeptide(L)'
;MLNRMSMKKDVHQALDTLSPRERQVVKLRFGIDDGRIRTLQEIGNIMGVSRERIRQIESGAFRKLRGKKKVKCLMDYLVPVGNW
;
A
#
# COMPACT_ATOMS: atom_id res chain seq x y z
N MET A 1 -5.20 -1.25 -24.39
CA MET A 1 -4.83 -2.47 -23.63
C MET A 1 -3.82 -2.08 -22.56
N LEU A 2 -4.23 -2.01 -21.29
CA LEU A 2 -3.32 -1.61 -20.20
C LEU A 2 -2.38 -2.76 -19.84
N ASN A 3 -1.08 -2.51 -20.00
CA ASN A 3 -0.02 -3.50 -19.86
C ASN A 3 0.27 -3.79 -18.37
N ARG A 4 -0.34 -4.86 -17.81
CA ARG A 4 -0.21 -5.31 -16.40
C ARG A 4 1.25 -5.52 -15.94
N MET A 5 2.19 -5.71 -16.88
CA MET A 5 3.60 -5.96 -16.60
C MET A 5 4.37 -4.70 -16.15
N SER A 6 4.05 -3.52 -16.70
CA SER A 6 4.75 -2.29 -16.34
C SER A 6 4.37 -1.79 -14.94
N MET A 7 3.11 -2.02 -14.53
CA MET A 7 2.57 -1.56 -13.25
C MET A 7 3.20 -2.27 -12.05
N LYS A 8 3.49 -3.58 -12.15
CA LYS A 8 4.16 -4.32 -11.07
C LYS A 8 5.52 -3.73 -10.74
N LYS A 9 6.30 -3.34 -11.75
CA LYS A 9 7.65 -2.80 -11.58
C LYS A 9 7.63 -1.44 -10.87
N ASP A 10 6.69 -0.57 -11.24
CA ASP A 10 6.54 0.74 -10.61
C ASP A 10 6.06 0.63 -9.16
N VAL A 11 5.15 -0.32 -8.87
CA VAL A 11 4.72 -0.63 -7.50
C VAL A 11 5.89 -1.15 -6.67
N HIS A 12 6.66 -2.12 -7.18
CA HIS A 12 7.83 -2.64 -6.47
C HIS A 12 8.87 -1.56 -6.19
N GLN A 13 9.17 -0.71 -7.18
CA GLN A 13 10.12 0.40 -7.00
C GLN A 13 9.62 1.43 -5.97
N ALA A 14 8.30 1.67 -5.91
CA ALA A 14 7.71 2.53 -4.90
C ALA A 14 7.78 1.90 -3.50
N LEU A 15 7.50 0.61 -3.39
CA LEU A 15 7.60 -0.19 -2.15
C LEU A 15 9.03 -0.26 -1.60
N ASP A 16 10.06 -0.24 -2.45
CA ASP A 16 11.46 -0.24 -2.01
C ASP A 16 11.83 1.04 -1.24
N THR A 17 11.12 2.14 -1.47
CA THR A 17 11.33 3.42 -0.78
C THR A 17 10.70 3.47 0.62
N LEU A 18 9.85 2.49 0.93
CA LEU A 18 9.19 2.35 2.21
C LEU A 18 10.05 1.54 3.18
N SER A 19 9.90 1.84 4.47
CA SER A 19 10.44 0.98 5.52
C SER A 19 9.81 -0.43 5.47
N PRO A 20 10.48 -1.46 6.01
CA PRO A 20 9.94 -2.83 5.99
C PRO A 20 8.50 -2.94 6.52
N ARG A 21 8.18 -2.20 7.59
CA ARG A 21 6.82 -2.17 8.18
C ARG A 21 5.80 -1.49 7.26
N GLU A 22 6.13 -0.32 6.71
CA GLU A 22 5.26 0.38 5.75
C GLU A 22 5.02 -0.48 4.51
N ARG A 23 6.08 -1.09 3.97
CA ARG A 23 6.00 -2.00 2.83
C ARG A 23 5.07 -3.17 3.09
N GLN A 24 5.16 -3.78 4.27
CA GLN A 24 4.33 -4.92 4.64
C GLN A 24 2.85 -4.53 4.79
N VAL A 25 2.56 -3.38 5.41
CA VAL A 25 1.19 -2.85 5.49
C VAL A 25 0.62 -2.62 4.09
N VAL A 26 1.37 -1.97 3.20
CA VAL A 26 0.93 -1.71 1.81
C VAL A 26 0.74 -3.03 1.04
N LYS A 27 1.65 -3.98 1.15
CA LYS A 27 1.53 -5.31 0.51
C LYS A 27 0.27 -6.05 0.94
N LEU A 28 -0.01 -6.09 2.24
CA LEU A 28 -1.20 -6.75 2.80
C LEU A 28 -2.49 -6.00 2.44
N ARG A 29 -2.45 -4.66 2.45
CA ARG A 29 -3.58 -3.80 2.09
C ARG A 29 -4.04 -4.05 0.66
N PHE A 30 -3.11 -4.21 -0.26
CA PHE A 30 -3.39 -4.34 -1.69
C PHE A 30 -3.32 -5.76 -2.24
N GLY A 31 -3.03 -6.76 -1.39
CA GLY A 31 -2.88 -8.15 -1.82
C GLY A 31 -1.76 -8.32 -2.85
N ILE A 32 -0.65 -7.60 -2.71
CA ILE A 32 0.43 -7.61 -3.71
C ILE A 32 1.11 -8.98 -3.77
N ASP A 33 1.26 -9.64 -2.61
CA ASP A 33 1.92 -10.94 -2.52
C ASP A 33 0.95 -12.11 -2.73
N ASP A 34 -0.29 -12.03 -2.22
CA ASP A 34 -1.25 -13.14 -2.19
C ASP A 34 -2.57 -12.88 -2.95
N GLY A 35 -2.70 -11.72 -3.59
CA GLY A 35 -3.91 -11.31 -4.31
C GLY A 35 -5.08 -10.93 -3.41
N ARG A 36 -4.92 -10.96 -2.08
CA ARG A 36 -6.01 -10.70 -1.12
C ARG A 36 -5.85 -9.35 -0.44
N ILE A 37 -6.80 -8.46 -0.73
CA ILE A 37 -6.95 -7.17 -0.06
C ILE A 37 -7.36 -7.43 1.39
N ARG A 38 -6.70 -6.76 2.33
CA ARG A 38 -7.03 -6.82 3.76
C ARG A 38 -7.45 -5.47 4.31
N THR A 39 -8.31 -5.48 5.31
CA THR A 39 -8.72 -4.29 6.08
C THR A 39 -7.63 -3.86 7.06
N LEU A 40 -7.63 -2.61 7.50
CA LEU A 40 -6.70 -2.13 8.53
C LEU A 40 -6.79 -2.96 9.83
N GLN A 41 -8.00 -3.43 10.15
CA GLN A 41 -8.24 -4.27 11.31
C GLN A 41 -7.57 -5.64 11.16
N GLU A 42 -7.75 -6.31 10.02
CA GLU A 42 -7.11 -7.60 9.74
C GLU A 42 -5.59 -7.48 9.70
N ILE A 43 -5.06 -6.42 9.09
CA ILE A 43 -3.62 -6.14 9.07
C ILE A 43 -3.13 -5.89 10.49
N GLY A 44 -3.88 -5.15 11.31
CA GLY A 44 -3.57 -4.91 12.72
C GLY A 44 -3.47 -6.22 13.50
N ASN A 45 -4.45 -7.11 13.32
CA ASN A 45 -4.46 -8.43 13.94
C ASN A 45 -3.25 -9.28 13.49
N ILE A 46 -2.90 -9.27 12.20
CA ILE A 46 -1.73 -10.00 11.66
C ILE A 46 -0.40 -9.46 12.19
N MET A 47 -0.30 -8.13 12.32
CA MET A 47 0.94 -7.47 12.78
C MET A 47 1.00 -7.29 14.30
N GLY A 48 -0.02 -7.72 15.04
CA GLY A 48 -0.09 -7.57 16.50
C GLY A 48 -0.16 -6.10 16.96
N VAL A 49 -0.78 -5.22 16.19
CA VAL A 49 -0.89 -3.79 16.49
C VAL A 49 -2.32 -3.29 16.31
N SER A 50 -2.64 -2.14 16.93
CA SER A 50 -3.97 -1.54 16.80
C SER A 50 -4.25 -1.08 15.36
N ARG A 51 -5.54 -1.06 15.00
CA ARG A 51 -6.02 -0.49 13.73
C ARG A 51 -5.48 0.92 13.48
N GLU A 52 -5.48 1.75 14.51
CA GLU A 52 -4.99 3.13 14.41
C GLU A 52 -3.48 3.18 14.14
N ARG A 53 -2.71 2.24 14.71
CA ARG A 53 -1.29 2.13 14.39
C ARG A 53 -1.06 1.77 12.93
N ILE A 54 -1.88 0.88 12.35
CA ILE A 54 -1.83 0.58 10.92
C ILE A 54 -2.18 1.83 10.10
N ARG A 55 -3.22 2.58 10.47
CA ARG A 55 -3.60 3.83 9.80
C ARG A 55 -2.47 4.87 9.79
N GLN A 56 -1.72 4.99 10.89
CA GLN A 56 -0.56 5.87 10.98
C GLN A 56 0.59 5.41 10.06
N ILE A 57 0.90 4.11 10.07
CA ILE A 57 1.93 3.52 9.20
C ILE A 57 1.56 3.72 7.73
N GLU A 58 0.30 3.46 7.39
CA GLU A 58 -0.25 3.66 6.05
C GLU A 58 -0.11 5.13 5.64
N SER A 59 -0.58 6.08 6.45
CA SER A 59 -0.42 7.51 6.18
C SER A 59 1.04 7.93 5.97
N GLY A 60 1.97 7.37 6.75
CA GLY A 60 3.41 7.58 6.59
C GLY A 60 3.94 7.06 5.24
N ALA A 61 3.50 5.86 4.84
CA ALA A 61 3.81 5.29 3.54
C ALA A 61 3.26 6.15 2.40
N PHE A 62 1.98 6.52 2.46
CA PHE A 62 1.32 7.38 1.47
C PHE A 62 2.02 8.75 1.33
N ARG A 63 2.49 9.34 2.43
CA ARG A 63 3.26 10.59 2.39
C ARG A 63 4.59 10.44 1.64
N LYS A 64 5.33 9.36 1.89
CA LYS A 64 6.60 9.05 1.19
C LYS A 64 6.37 8.78 -0.31
N LEU A 65 5.27 8.11 -0.61
CA LEU A 65 4.83 7.79 -1.97
C LEU A 65 4.43 9.05 -2.74
N ARG A 66 3.64 9.95 -2.13
CA ARG A 66 3.16 11.20 -2.76
C ARG A 66 4.29 12.17 -3.14
N GLY A 67 5.41 12.17 -2.41
CA GLY A 67 6.57 13.01 -2.71
C GLY A 67 7.29 12.67 -4.02
N LYS A 68 7.02 11.51 -4.64
CA LYS A 68 7.64 11.09 -5.90
C LYS A 68 6.64 11.24 -7.05
N LYS A 69 6.97 12.06 -8.05
CA LYS A 69 6.13 12.36 -9.25
C LYS A 69 5.56 11.12 -9.97
N LYS A 70 6.16 9.93 -9.79
CA LYS A 70 5.76 8.67 -10.43
C LYS A 70 4.60 7.93 -9.75
N VAL A 71 4.24 8.27 -8.50
CA VAL A 71 3.22 7.49 -7.74
C VAL A 71 1.81 8.06 -7.90
N LYS A 72 1.63 9.20 -8.58
CA LYS A 72 0.31 9.80 -8.80
C LYS A 72 -0.63 8.84 -9.55
N CYS A 73 -0.12 8.12 -10.55
CA CYS A 73 -0.86 7.06 -11.26
C CYS A 73 -1.11 5.81 -10.40
N LEU A 74 -0.26 5.53 -9.42
CA LEU A 74 -0.46 4.41 -8.49
C LEU A 74 -1.59 4.74 -7.51
N MET A 75 -1.65 5.97 -6.99
CA MET A 75 -2.73 6.42 -6.10
C MET A 75 -4.11 6.28 -6.76
N ASP A 76 -4.24 6.66 -8.03
CA ASP A 76 -5.49 6.49 -8.79
C ASP A 76 -5.89 5.00 -8.97
N TYR A 77 -4.92 4.09 -8.89
CA TYR A 77 -5.16 2.63 -8.96
C TYR A 77 -5.33 1.96 -7.59
N LEU A 78 -4.79 2.59 -6.54
CA LEU A 78 -4.74 2.08 -5.16
C LEU A 78 -5.87 2.65 -4.27
N VAL A 79 -6.80 3.42 -4.82
CA VAL A 79 -8.00 3.85 -4.06
C VAL A 79 -9.11 2.84 -4.33
N PRO A 80 -9.38 1.89 -3.40
CA PRO A 80 -10.69 1.29 -3.37
C PRO A 80 -11.66 2.39 -2.92
N VAL A 81 -12.57 2.77 -3.82
CA VAL A 81 -13.71 3.64 -3.52
C VAL A 81 -14.45 3.03 -2.33
N GLY A 82 -14.34 3.66 -1.15
CA GLY A 82 -15.01 3.18 0.05
C GLY A 82 -14.45 3.79 1.33
N ASN A 83 -15.20 4.75 1.86
CA ASN A 83 -15.06 5.48 3.13
C ASN A 83 -14.06 4.93 4.17
N TRP A 84 -13.16 5.83 4.58
CA TRP A 84 -12.39 5.76 5.83
C TRP A 84 -13.23 6.13 7.03
#